data_AF-A0A0L0W230-F1
#
_entry.id   AF-A0A0L0W230-F1
#
_cell.length_a   1.000
_cell.length_b   1.000
_cell.length_c   1.000
_cell.angle_alpha   90.00
_cell.angle_beta   90.00
_cell.angle_gamma   90.00
#
_symmetry.space_group_name_H-M   'P 1'
#
loop_
_entity.id
_entity.type
_entity.pdbx_description
1 polymer ?
#
loop_
_entity_poly.entity_id
_entity_poly.type
_entity_poly.pdbx_seq_one_letter_code
_entity_poly.pdbx_strand_id
1 'polypeptide(L)'
;MSTTEAPATKDAMQLQAEKLEQLCKPMRAQQISKIASSMVSSNRTDDFKAAIQLKRETVPNLKQYTRPSNSSSDTWTKEAQLVANNIHELIDFLKRIRRAYLDPSQSGKSGQFTSTTNSNDRTGNLSRGFQGFANVRWFSEGEKDQIDTLVAVGLKKSVQGVRALESAEKSRKAQQDNEQSNPLSRFLGISLSSQSIAKEQFDSHRASILWFLNQRLTDLGKTIKDQQETRAKKKMEKVMKSGLAGLMNAPGTSMGVHSVQPSEKGGVPDIYRPKFDQTLDRELMDEPAIEKVLTSAQIQQFERESSEVLKATQNTLKSIKQTESSLLEISNLQTELVYHLTQQNELIDQLWDDSIISSGKIKQGNQQLLTASESNKESRMWLLVFLLGSSFALLFVDYMAP
;
A
#
# COMPACT_ATOMS: atom_id res chain seq x y z
N MET A 1 80.27 22.23 10.61
CA MET A 1 79.79 22.95 9.41
C MET A 1 78.43 23.53 9.74
N SER A 2 78.39 24.84 9.95
CA SER A 2 77.20 25.63 10.16
C SER A 2 76.34 25.67 8.90
N THR A 3 75.02 25.65 9.07
CA THR A 3 74.13 26.68 8.51
C THR A 3 72.89 26.76 9.40
N THR A 4 72.82 27.87 10.13
CA THR A 4 71.70 28.32 10.94
C THR A 4 70.70 28.97 9.99
N GLU A 5 69.54 28.33 9.75
CA GLU A 5 68.43 28.96 9.00
C GLU A 5 67.43 29.58 9.99
N ALA A 6 67.17 30.87 9.80
CA ALA A 6 66.49 31.74 10.75
C ALA A 6 64.98 31.47 10.87
N PRO A 7 64.38 31.62 12.07
CA PRO A 7 62.95 31.37 12.32
C PRO A 7 61.98 32.42 11.72
N ALA A 8 62.47 33.47 11.07
CA ALA A 8 61.65 34.62 10.66
C ALA A 8 60.78 34.41 9.40
N THR A 9 61.03 33.37 8.59
CA THR A 9 60.32 33.18 7.31
C THR A 9 59.01 32.39 7.44
N LYS A 10 58.91 31.48 8.43
CA LYS A 10 57.69 30.69 8.64
C LYS A 10 56.54 31.53 9.20
N ASP A 11 56.83 32.39 10.17
CA ASP A 11 55.81 33.25 10.79
C ASP A 11 55.26 34.27 9.78
N ALA A 12 56.10 34.79 8.89
CA ALA A 12 55.68 35.68 7.81
C ALA A 12 54.75 34.98 6.80
N MET A 13 55.04 33.74 6.42
CA MET A 13 54.17 32.97 5.51
C MET A 13 52.85 32.59 6.17
N GLN A 14 52.84 32.30 7.47
CA GLN A 14 51.63 31.91 8.21
C GLN A 14 50.69 33.10 8.42
N LEU A 15 51.24 34.28 8.72
CA LEU A 15 50.49 35.54 8.79
C LEU A 15 49.89 35.91 7.41
N GLN A 16 50.60 35.63 6.33
CA GLN A 16 50.13 35.92 4.97
C GLN A 16 49.04 34.94 4.51
N ALA A 17 49.13 33.67 4.92
CA ALA A 17 48.08 32.67 4.69
C ALA A 17 46.80 33.00 5.48
N GLU A 18 46.92 33.39 6.75
CA GLU A 18 45.77 33.78 7.58
C GLU A 18 45.10 35.06 7.05
N LYS A 19 45.90 36.03 6.58
CA LYS A 19 45.38 37.26 5.96
C LYS A 19 44.66 36.98 4.64
N LEU A 20 45.12 36.02 3.83
CA LEU A 20 44.43 35.59 2.61
C LEU A 20 43.14 34.80 2.94
N GLU A 21 43.13 34.00 4.01
CA GLU A 21 41.93 33.30 4.46
C GLU A 21 40.87 34.26 5.00
N GLN A 22 41.28 35.30 5.74
CA GLN A 22 40.40 36.37 6.22
C GLN A 22 39.85 37.22 5.07
N LEU A 23 40.62 37.45 4.00
CA LEU A 23 40.14 38.17 2.81
C LEU A 23 39.16 37.36 1.95
N CYS A 24 39.33 36.03 1.88
CA CYS A 24 38.49 35.16 1.04
C CYS A 24 37.14 34.76 1.70
N LYS A 25 37.07 34.73 3.04
CA LYS A 25 35.83 34.44 3.79
C LYS A 25 34.62 35.30 3.40
N PRO A 26 34.72 36.66 3.29
CA PRO A 26 33.57 37.48 2.93
C PRO A 26 33.15 37.31 1.45
N MET A 27 34.09 37.08 0.52
CA MET A 27 33.74 36.81 -0.88
C MET A 27 33.00 35.48 -1.06
N ARG A 28 33.45 34.42 -0.37
CA ARG A 28 32.76 33.13 -0.39
C ARG A 28 31.36 33.22 0.23
N ALA A 29 31.23 33.94 1.34
CA ALA A 29 29.93 34.18 1.98
C ALA A 29 28.97 34.98 1.07
N GLN A 30 29.47 36.00 0.37
CA GLN A 30 28.66 36.76 -0.61
C GLN A 30 28.30 35.95 -1.86
N GLN A 31 29.17 35.08 -2.36
CA GLN A 31 28.83 34.17 -3.46
C GLN A 31 27.80 33.12 -3.02
N ILE A 32 27.93 32.56 -1.83
CA ILE A 32 26.95 31.62 -1.27
C ILE A 32 25.61 32.32 -1.01
N SER A 33 25.60 33.57 -0.55
CA SER A 33 24.35 34.34 -0.40
C SER A 33 23.69 34.67 -1.74
N LYS A 34 24.48 35.02 -2.78
CA LYS A 34 23.95 35.26 -4.14
C LYS A 34 23.40 33.98 -4.76
N ILE A 35 24.08 32.84 -4.58
CA ILE A 35 23.60 31.54 -5.05
C ILE A 35 22.35 31.11 -4.27
N ALA A 36 22.33 31.30 -2.95
CA ALA A 36 21.16 31.05 -2.12
C ALA A 36 19.97 31.93 -2.52
N SER A 37 20.17 33.23 -2.78
CA SER A 37 19.12 34.13 -3.29
C SER A 37 18.64 33.76 -4.69
N SER A 38 19.49 33.17 -5.55
CA SER A 38 19.05 32.63 -6.85
C SER A 38 18.36 31.27 -6.77
N MET A 39 18.54 30.55 -5.66
CA MET A 39 17.95 29.22 -5.40
C MET A 39 16.68 29.28 -4.54
N VAL A 40 16.33 30.45 -4.00
CA VAL A 40 14.98 30.65 -3.46
C VAL A 40 14.04 30.73 -4.67
N SER A 41 13.24 29.69 -4.86
CA SER A 41 12.12 29.71 -5.80
C SER A 41 11.14 30.81 -5.35
N SER A 42 11.33 32.02 -5.89
CA SER A 42 10.44 33.14 -5.63
C SER A 42 9.00 32.70 -5.90
N ASN A 43 8.11 32.97 -4.96
CA ASN A 43 6.70 32.60 -5.03
C ASN A 43 6.02 33.48 -6.10
N ARG A 44 6.19 33.10 -7.38
CA ARG A 44 5.68 33.81 -8.58
C ARG A 44 4.16 33.97 -8.58
N THR A 45 3.48 33.36 -7.62
CA THR A 45 2.05 33.44 -7.41
C THR A 45 1.59 34.87 -7.12
N ASP A 46 2.37 35.66 -6.38
CA ASP A 46 1.98 37.04 -6.06
C ASP A 46 2.23 38.00 -7.24
N ASP A 47 3.35 37.85 -7.95
CA ASP A 47 3.60 38.54 -9.22
C ASP A 47 2.51 38.22 -10.25
N PHE A 48 2.07 36.97 -10.31
CA PHE A 48 0.98 36.52 -11.18
C PHE A 48 -0.37 37.14 -10.80
N LYS A 49 -0.70 37.22 -9.50
CA LYS A 49 -1.92 37.89 -9.03
C LYS A 49 -1.92 39.37 -9.38
N ALA A 50 -0.79 40.06 -9.19
CA ALA A 50 -0.62 41.47 -9.55
C ALA A 50 -0.80 41.68 -11.07
N ALA A 51 -0.21 40.81 -11.89
CA ALA A 51 -0.40 40.85 -13.34
C ALA A 51 -1.85 40.60 -13.76
N ILE A 52 -2.58 39.69 -13.09
CA ILE A 52 -4.01 39.47 -13.34
C ILE A 52 -4.84 40.71 -12.98
N GLN A 53 -4.55 41.37 -11.86
CA GLN A 53 -5.25 42.58 -11.42
C GLN A 53 -5.06 43.71 -12.44
N LEU A 54 -3.82 43.96 -12.84
CA LEU A 54 -3.48 44.95 -13.86
C LEU A 54 -4.18 44.66 -15.22
N LYS A 55 -4.27 43.38 -15.59
CA LYS A 55 -4.96 42.97 -16.83
C LYS A 55 -6.49 43.06 -16.73
N ARG A 56 -7.05 42.94 -15.53
CA ARG A 56 -8.50 43.12 -15.27
C ARG A 56 -8.90 44.59 -15.33
N GLU A 57 -8.03 45.49 -14.90
CA GLU A 57 -8.27 46.94 -14.95
C GLU A 57 -8.20 47.50 -16.38
N THR A 58 -7.36 46.92 -17.23
CA THR A 58 -7.14 47.38 -18.61
C THR A 58 -8.17 46.85 -19.63
N VAL A 59 -8.92 45.81 -19.30
CA VAL A 59 -9.94 45.21 -20.19
C VAL A 59 -11.29 45.18 -19.49
N PRO A 60 -12.16 46.20 -19.67
CA PRO A 60 -13.51 46.15 -19.15
C PRO A 60 -14.27 45.11 -19.99
N ASN A 61 -14.87 44.11 -19.34
CA ASN A 61 -15.74 43.11 -19.96
C ASN A 61 -15.08 41.92 -20.70
N LEU A 62 -14.17 41.19 -20.03
CA LEU A 62 -14.11 39.74 -20.27
C LEU A 62 -15.35 39.13 -19.61
N LYS A 63 -16.34 38.70 -20.40
CA LYS A 63 -17.45 37.86 -19.92
C LYS A 63 -16.85 36.80 -19.00
N GLN A 64 -17.19 36.86 -17.71
CA GLN A 64 -16.82 35.82 -16.77
C GLN A 64 -17.47 34.54 -17.30
N TYR A 65 -16.68 33.71 -17.97
CA TYR A 65 -17.01 32.31 -18.14
C TYR A 65 -16.98 31.75 -16.73
N THR A 66 -18.12 31.79 -16.04
CA THR A 66 -18.35 31.02 -14.83
C THR A 66 -18.07 29.58 -15.23
N ARG A 67 -16.88 29.08 -14.85
CA ARG A 67 -16.54 27.67 -14.98
C ARG A 67 -17.70 26.93 -14.32
N PRO A 68 -18.47 26.09 -15.05
CA PRO A 68 -19.55 25.36 -14.44
C PRO A 68 -18.91 24.48 -13.36
N SER A 69 -19.13 24.82 -12.10
CA SER A 69 -18.72 24.02 -10.95
C SER A 69 -19.69 22.85 -10.84
N ASN A 70 -19.68 21.97 -11.83
CA ASN A 70 -20.30 20.66 -11.74
C ASN A 70 -19.43 19.82 -10.80
N SER A 71 -19.51 20.14 -9.52
CA SER A 71 -18.90 19.41 -8.40
C SER A 71 -19.81 18.28 -7.90
N SER A 72 -20.78 17.83 -8.71
CA SER A 72 -21.35 16.51 -8.54
C SER A 72 -20.26 15.51 -8.91
N SER A 73 -19.39 15.16 -7.96
CA SER A 73 -18.50 14.02 -8.14
C SER A 73 -19.35 12.85 -8.62
N ASP A 74 -18.97 12.31 -9.78
CA ASP A 74 -19.70 11.23 -10.43
C ASP A 74 -19.95 10.11 -9.40
N THR A 75 -21.12 9.48 -9.47
CA THR A 75 -21.50 8.39 -8.57
C THR A 75 -20.41 7.32 -8.52
N TRP A 76 -19.80 7.01 -9.68
CA TRP A 76 -18.65 6.11 -9.78
C TRP A 76 -17.45 6.57 -8.96
N THR A 77 -17.10 7.86 -8.99
CA THR A 77 -15.96 8.39 -8.22
C THR A 77 -16.21 8.34 -6.72
N LYS A 78 -17.46 8.56 -6.28
CA LYS A 78 -17.85 8.42 -4.88
C LYS A 78 -17.75 6.96 -4.41
N GLU A 79 -18.21 6.03 -5.23
CA GLU A 79 -18.09 4.59 -4.97
C GLU A 79 -16.62 4.16 -4.92
N ALA A 80 -15.79 4.64 -5.86
CA ALA A 80 -14.35 4.39 -5.86
C ALA A 80 -13.67 4.91 -4.59
N GLN A 81 -14.03 6.12 -4.13
CA GLN A 81 -13.54 6.67 -2.87
C GLN A 81 -13.97 5.84 -1.66
N LEU A 82 -15.22 5.38 -1.63
CA LEU A 82 -15.71 4.50 -0.57
C LEU A 82 -14.92 3.19 -0.52
N VAL A 83 -14.68 2.55 -1.67
CA VAL A 83 -13.86 1.33 -1.77
C VAL A 83 -12.42 1.60 -1.32
N ALA A 84 -11.83 2.72 -1.74
CA ALA A 84 -10.48 3.12 -1.35
C ALA A 84 -10.36 3.29 0.18
N ASN A 85 -11.33 3.96 0.80
CA ASN A 85 -11.37 4.16 2.25
C ASN A 85 -11.49 2.83 2.98
N ASN A 86 -12.36 1.93 2.54
CA ASN A 86 -12.51 0.59 3.13
C ASN A 86 -11.19 -0.20 3.09
N ILE A 87 -10.48 -0.18 1.96
CA ILE A 87 -9.17 -0.84 1.82
C ILE A 87 -8.14 -0.21 2.75
N HIS A 88 -8.11 1.13 2.81
CA HIS A 88 -7.17 1.85 3.68
C HIS A 88 -7.41 1.55 5.16
N GLU A 89 -8.67 1.58 5.61
CA GLU A 89 -9.05 1.23 6.97
C GLU A 89 -8.63 -0.21 7.33
N LEU A 90 -8.80 -1.15 6.39
CA LEU A 90 -8.41 -2.55 6.60
C LEU A 90 -6.88 -2.72 6.68
N ILE A 91 -6.12 -2.02 5.83
CA ILE A 91 -4.65 -2.01 5.90
C ILE A 91 -4.17 -1.43 7.24
N ASP A 92 -4.75 -0.31 7.66
CA ASP A 92 -4.39 0.34 8.92
C ASP A 92 -4.78 -0.50 10.12
N PHE A 93 -5.94 -1.14 10.08
CA PHE A 93 -6.37 -2.11 11.07
C PHE A 93 -5.33 -3.24 11.21
N LEU A 94 -4.95 -3.91 10.11
CA LEU A 94 -3.96 -4.99 10.13
C LEU A 94 -2.60 -4.56 10.66
N LYS A 95 -2.16 -3.33 10.36
CA LYS A 95 -0.92 -2.78 10.91
C LYS A 95 -1.01 -2.58 12.42
N ARG A 96 -2.14 -2.05 12.91
CA ARG A 96 -2.37 -1.81 14.35
C ARG A 96 -2.43 -3.11 15.13
N ILE A 97 -3.16 -4.11 14.63
CA ILE A 97 -3.33 -5.38 15.34
C ILE A 97 -2.12 -6.32 15.23
N ARG A 98 -1.21 -6.13 14.26
CA ARG A 98 -0.09 -7.04 13.97
C ARG A 98 0.63 -7.54 15.22
N ARG A 99 0.98 -6.64 16.15
CA ARG A 99 1.73 -6.99 17.36
C ARG A 99 0.92 -7.89 18.30
N ALA A 100 -0.31 -7.50 18.62
CA ALA A 100 -1.19 -8.26 19.51
C ALA A 100 -1.68 -9.57 18.88
N TYR A 101 -1.81 -9.61 17.55
CA TYR A 101 -2.22 -10.78 16.78
C TYR A 101 -1.12 -11.85 16.72
N LEU A 102 0.13 -11.46 16.46
CA LEU A 102 1.27 -12.37 16.32
C LEU A 102 1.89 -12.84 17.64
N ASP A 103 1.47 -12.28 18.77
CA ASP A 103 1.95 -12.68 20.09
C ASP A 103 1.50 -14.12 20.43
N PRO A 104 2.42 -15.05 20.73
CA PRO A 104 2.10 -16.43 21.08
C PRO A 104 1.57 -16.59 22.50
N SER A 105 1.54 -15.54 23.33
CA SER A 105 1.11 -15.64 24.72
C SER A 105 -0.34 -16.11 24.80
N GLN A 106 -0.51 -17.34 25.32
CA GLN A 106 -1.75 -17.68 25.97
C GLN A 106 -1.92 -16.68 27.12
N SER A 107 -3.04 -15.99 27.12
CA SER A 107 -3.63 -15.33 28.28
C SER A 107 -3.04 -15.81 29.62
N GLY A 108 -2.35 -14.91 30.34
CA GLY A 108 -2.46 -14.89 31.80
C GLY A 108 -1.42 -15.61 32.67
N LYS A 109 -0.12 -15.64 32.34
CA LYS A 109 0.94 -15.82 33.36
C LYS A 109 2.08 -14.82 33.22
N SER A 110 1.76 -13.53 33.12
CA SER A 110 2.71 -12.47 33.41
C SER A 110 1.95 -11.18 33.76
N GLY A 111 1.89 -10.87 35.05
CA GLY A 111 1.40 -9.60 35.57
C GLY A 111 -0.02 -9.65 36.11
N GLN A 112 -0.16 -9.90 37.42
CA GLN A 112 -1.12 -9.19 38.25
C GLN A 112 -0.94 -7.69 38.02
N PHE A 113 -1.67 -7.12 37.06
CA PHE A 113 -2.00 -5.71 37.07
C PHE A 113 -3.46 -5.60 36.72
N THR A 114 -4.21 -5.22 37.74
CA THR A 114 -5.62 -4.85 37.72
C THR A 114 -5.89 -3.87 36.59
N SER A 115 -6.73 -4.25 35.65
CA SER A 115 -7.49 -3.32 34.83
C SER A 115 -8.91 -3.86 34.80
N THR A 116 -9.73 -3.28 35.68
CA THR A 116 -11.18 -3.41 35.74
C THR A 116 -11.78 -3.02 34.39
N THR A 117 -11.78 -3.94 33.43
CA THR A 117 -12.66 -3.90 32.26
C THR A 117 -13.23 -5.29 32.12
N ASN A 118 -14.54 -5.38 32.37
CA ASN A 118 -15.33 -6.60 32.37
C ASN A 118 -15.03 -7.43 31.10
N SER A 119 -14.55 -8.66 31.30
CA SER A 119 -14.36 -9.66 30.24
C SER A 119 -15.65 -10.03 29.51
N ASN A 120 -16.82 -9.70 30.10
CA ASN A 120 -18.14 -9.90 29.48
C ASN A 120 -18.50 -8.87 28.39
N ASP A 121 -17.71 -7.79 28.23
CA ASP A 121 -17.97 -6.76 27.20
C ASP A 121 -17.14 -6.99 25.91
N ARG A 122 -16.29 -8.02 25.88
CA ARG A 122 -15.41 -8.36 24.75
C ARG A 122 -15.96 -9.45 23.83
N THR A 123 -16.87 -10.28 24.31
CA THR A 123 -17.35 -11.48 23.61
C THR A 123 -18.49 -11.22 22.63
N GLY A 124 -19.04 -9.99 22.57
CA GLY A 124 -20.35 -9.75 21.98
C GLY A 124 -20.44 -8.66 20.92
N ASN A 125 -19.36 -8.24 20.25
CA ASN A 125 -19.49 -7.11 19.34
C ASN A 125 -18.84 -7.29 17.97
N LEU A 126 -19.28 -8.35 17.27
CA LEU A 126 -19.22 -8.40 15.80
C LEU A 126 -19.87 -7.13 15.18
N SER A 127 -20.85 -6.54 15.87
CA SER A 127 -21.56 -5.31 15.46
C SER A 127 -20.72 -4.03 15.55
N ARG A 128 -19.64 -3.99 16.35
CA ARG A 128 -18.69 -2.85 16.37
C ARG A 128 -17.63 -2.92 15.26
N GLY A 129 -17.62 -3.99 14.47
CA GLY A 129 -16.68 -4.18 13.36
C GLY A 129 -15.21 -4.09 13.79
N PHE A 130 -14.36 -3.57 12.91
CA PHE A 130 -12.90 -3.46 13.13
C PHE A 130 -12.52 -2.57 14.32
N GLN A 131 -13.38 -1.63 14.73
CA GLN A 131 -13.09 -0.67 15.80
C GLN A 131 -13.10 -1.32 17.20
N GLY A 132 -13.82 -2.43 17.38
CA GLY A 132 -13.86 -3.16 18.65
C GLY A 132 -12.52 -3.76 19.06
N PHE A 133 -11.62 -4.00 18.09
CA PHE A 133 -10.35 -4.69 18.31
C PHE A 133 -9.12 -3.74 18.31
N ALA A 134 -9.31 -2.44 18.07
CA ALA A 134 -8.21 -1.51 17.81
C ALA A 134 -7.32 -1.18 19.04
N ASN A 135 -7.84 -1.31 20.27
CA ASN A 135 -7.13 -0.92 21.50
C ASN A 135 -6.78 -2.11 22.42
N VAL A 136 -6.74 -3.33 21.87
CA VAL A 136 -6.55 -4.54 22.67
C VAL A 136 -5.07 -4.95 22.67
N ARG A 137 -4.49 -5.15 23.86
CA ARG A 137 -3.07 -5.49 24.05
C ARG A 137 -2.73 -6.95 23.69
N TRP A 138 -3.69 -7.86 23.84
CA TRP A 138 -3.54 -9.28 23.54
C TRP A 138 -4.89 -9.87 23.11
N PHE A 139 -4.87 -10.77 22.13
CA PHE A 139 -6.08 -11.48 21.67
C PHE A 139 -6.05 -12.94 22.11
N SER A 140 -7.21 -13.45 22.53
CA SER A 140 -7.44 -14.88 22.69
C SER A 140 -7.41 -15.60 21.34
N GLU A 141 -7.13 -16.90 21.34
CA GLU A 141 -7.07 -17.70 20.12
C GLU A 141 -8.38 -17.66 19.32
N GLY A 142 -9.51 -17.65 20.00
CA GLY A 142 -10.83 -17.52 19.38
C GLY A 142 -11.09 -16.11 18.81
N GLU A 143 -10.62 -15.05 19.48
CA GLU A 143 -10.74 -13.67 18.97
C GLU A 143 -9.90 -13.49 17.71
N LYS A 144 -8.71 -14.09 17.66
CA LYS A 144 -7.87 -14.10 16.45
C LYS A 144 -8.55 -14.82 15.28
N ASP A 145 -9.25 -15.93 15.52
CA ASP A 145 -10.03 -16.64 14.47
C ASP A 145 -11.23 -15.79 13.97
N GLN A 146 -11.87 -15.03 14.86
CA GLN A 146 -12.91 -14.07 14.47
C GLN A 146 -12.34 -12.94 13.62
N ILE A 147 -11.18 -12.39 14.01
CA ILE A 147 -10.47 -11.36 13.25
C ILE A 147 -10.14 -11.87 11.84
N ASP A 148 -9.64 -13.11 11.70
CA ASP A 148 -9.35 -13.70 10.39
C ASP A 148 -10.60 -13.78 9.50
N THR A 149 -11.73 -14.18 10.09
CA THR A 149 -13.01 -14.24 9.38
C THR A 149 -13.46 -12.85 8.94
N LEU A 150 -13.38 -11.84 9.81
CA LEU A 150 -13.75 -10.46 9.52
C LEU A 150 -12.86 -9.85 8.43
N VAL A 151 -11.55 -10.07 8.51
CA VAL A 151 -10.57 -9.62 7.51
C VAL A 151 -10.83 -10.29 6.16
N ALA A 152 -11.11 -11.59 6.13
CA ALA A 152 -11.45 -12.31 4.91
C ALA A 152 -12.74 -11.77 4.26
N VAL A 153 -13.79 -11.52 5.05
CA VAL A 153 -15.04 -10.90 4.56
C VAL A 153 -14.78 -9.48 4.05
N GLY A 154 -14.00 -8.67 4.78
CA GLY A 154 -13.63 -7.32 4.36
C GLY A 154 -12.83 -7.28 3.06
N LEU A 155 -11.88 -8.21 2.89
CA LEU A 155 -11.13 -8.38 1.65
C LEU A 155 -12.06 -8.75 0.49
N LYS A 156 -12.92 -9.77 0.65
CA LYS A 156 -13.89 -10.20 -0.37
C LYS A 156 -14.82 -9.06 -0.78
N LYS A 157 -15.35 -8.32 0.18
CA LYS A 157 -16.19 -7.14 -0.07
C LYS A 157 -15.44 -6.07 -0.88
N SER A 158 -14.18 -5.82 -0.54
CA SER A 158 -13.36 -4.83 -1.25
C SER A 158 -13.04 -5.27 -2.68
N VAL A 159 -12.74 -6.55 -2.89
CA VAL A 159 -12.55 -7.15 -4.23
C VAL A 159 -13.82 -7.07 -5.07
N GLN A 160 -14.98 -7.41 -4.49
CA GLN A 160 -16.28 -7.27 -5.15
C GLN A 160 -16.59 -5.82 -5.52
N GLY A 161 -16.26 -4.88 -4.64
CA GLY A 161 -16.39 -3.44 -4.92
C GLY A 161 -15.55 -3.00 -6.11
N VAL A 162 -14.29 -3.45 -6.21
CA VAL A 162 -13.44 -3.16 -7.38
C VAL A 162 -13.98 -3.81 -8.65
N ARG A 163 -14.43 -5.08 -8.60
CA ARG A 163 -15.06 -5.74 -9.76
C ARG A 163 -16.33 -5.03 -10.23
N ALA A 164 -17.14 -4.52 -9.30
CA ALA A 164 -18.31 -3.72 -9.65
C ALA A 164 -17.90 -2.43 -10.39
N LEU A 165 -16.89 -1.72 -9.88
CA LEU A 165 -16.34 -0.52 -10.53
C LEU A 165 -15.76 -0.82 -11.93
N GLU A 166 -15.06 -1.94 -12.09
CA GLU A 166 -14.55 -2.41 -13.39
C GLU A 166 -15.69 -2.75 -14.35
N SER A 167 -16.73 -3.44 -13.89
CA SER A 167 -17.89 -3.78 -14.72
C SER A 167 -18.63 -2.54 -15.20
N ALA A 168 -18.83 -1.55 -14.31
CA ALA A 168 -19.44 -0.26 -14.65
C ALA A 168 -18.59 0.52 -15.68
N GLU A 169 -17.25 0.47 -15.55
CA GLU A 169 -16.33 1.10 -16.50
C GLU A 169 -16.40 0.44 -17.88
N LYS A 170 -16.41 -0.90 -17.91
CA LYS A 170 -16.57 -1.68 -19.15
C LYS A 170 -17.91 -1.42 -19.83
N SER A 171 -19.02 -1.38 -19.08
CA SER A 171 -20.34 -1.08 -19.62
C SER A 171 -20.39 0.31 -20.25
N ARG A 172 -19.77 1.31 -19.63
CA ARG A 172 -19.69 2.68 -20.17
C ARG A 172 -18.84 2.73 -21.44
N LYS A 173 -17.67 2.07 -21.47
CA LYS A 173 -16.85 1.96 -22.69
C LYS A 173 -17.63 1.32 -23.85
N ALA A 174 -18.33 0.22 -23.58
CA ALA A 174 -19.17 -0.45 -24.59
C ALA A 174 -20.29 0.46 -25.12
N GLN A 175 -20.90 1.30 -24.27
CA GLN A 175 -21.88 2.31 -24.70
C GLN A 175 -21.24 3.39 -25.59
N GLN A 176 -20.03 3.85 -25.24
CA GLN A 176 -19.30 4.84 -26.04
C GLN A 176 -18.89 4.31 -27.41
N ASP A 177 -18.43 3.07 -27.49
CA ASP A 177 -18.06 2.43 -28.75
C ASP A 177 -19.29 2.29 -29.67
N ASN A 178 -20.45 1.98 -29.10
CA ASN A 178 -21.71 1.89 -29.85
C ASN A 178 -22.16 3.26 -30.37
N GLU A 179 -22.10 4.32 -29.56
CA GLU A 179 -22.42 5.69 -30.02
C GLU A 179 -21.48 6.20 -31.13
N GLN A 180 -20.18 5.85 -31.06
CA GLN A 180 -19.19 6.18 -32.09
C GLN A 180 -19.31 5.30 -33.34
N SER A 181 -20.02 4.17 -33.27
CA SER A 181 -20.18 3.24 -34.38
C SER A 181 -21.20 3.66 -35.44
N ASN A 182 -21.90 4.79 -35.24
CA ASN A 182 -22.79 5.37 -36.24
C ASN A 182 -22.03 5.54 -37.58
N PRO A 183 -22.46 4.87 -38.67
CA PRO A 183 -21.71 4.84 -39.93
C PRO A 183 -21.59 6.23 -40.58
N LEU A 184 -22.56 7.10 -40.33
CA LEU A 184 -22.57 8.50 -40.77
C LEU A 184 -21.46 9.35 -40.11
N SER A 185 -21.15 9.14 -38.83
CA SER A 185 -20.07 9.88 -38.16
C SER A 185 -18.67 9.40 -38.57
N ARG A 186 -18.52 8.12 -38.93
CA ARG A 186 -17.29 7.60 -39.54
C ARG A 186 -17.08 8.15 -40.95
N PHE A 187 -18.16 8.26 -41.74
CA PHE A 187 -18.12 8.81 -43.10
C PHE A 187 -17.81 10.31 -43.11
N LEU A 188 -18.34 11.08 -42.17
CA LEU A 188 -18.16 12.54 -42.16
C LEU A 188 -16.81 13.00 -41.62
N GLY A 189 -16.00 12.14 -41.00
CA GLY A 189 -14.69 12.53 -40.45
C GLY A 189 -14.75 13.59 -39.33
N ILE A 190 -15.96 13.99 -38.91
CA ILE A 190 -16.22 14.90 -37.79
C ILE A 190 -16.16 14.06 -36.52
N SER A 191 -14.99 13.47 -36.24
CA SER A 191 -14.67 13.13 -34.86
C SER A 191 -14.56 14.46 -34.13
N LEU A 192 -15.44 14.69 -33.16
CA LEU A 192 -15.41 15.85 -32.27
C LEU A 192 -14.12 15.76 -31.41
N SER A 193 -12.97 16.06 -32.02
CA SER A 193 -11.63 15.81 -31.47
C SER A 193 -11.41 16.50 -30.12
N SER A 194 -12.05 17.66 -29.91
CA SER A 194 -12.02 18.36 -28.62
C SER A 194 -12.72 17.61 -27.49
N GLN A 195 -13.79 16.86 -27.77
CA GLN A 195 -14.55 16.14 -26.75
C GLN A 195 -14.06 14.70 -26.56
N SER A 196 -13.41 14.13 -27.56
CA SER A 196 -12.73 12.84 -27.44
C SER A 196 -11.54 12.91 -26.48
N ILE A 197 -10.74 13.99 -26.51
CA ILE A 197 -9.55 14.10 -25.66
C ILE A 197 -9.89 14.28 -24.17
N ALA A 198 -10.91 15.10 -23.84
CA ALA A 198 -11.35 15.21 -22.45
C ALA A 198 -11.90 13.88 -21.93
N LYS A 199 -12.66 13.14 -22.76
CA LYS A 199 -13.13 11.79 -22.44
C LYS A 199 -11.97 10.82 -22.23
N GLU A 200 -10.99 10.81 -23.14
CA GLU A 200 -9.76 10.01 -23.04
C GLU A 200 -8.99 10.29 -21.74
N GLN A 201 -8.89 11.55 -21.32
CA GLN A 201 -8.28 11.91 -20.03
C GLN A 201 -9.09 11.38 -18.83
N PHE A 202 -10.42 11.43 -18.88
CA PHE A 202 -11.25 10.82 -17.84
C PHE A 202 -11.09 9.29 -17.82
N ASP A 203 -10.94 8.66 -18.98
CA ASP A 203 -10.76 7.22 -19.11
C ASP A 203 -9.40 6.79 -18.54
N SER A 204 -8.34 7.53 -18.89
CA SER A 204 -7.01 7.41 -18.29
C SER A 204 -7.05 7.57 -16.78
N HIS A 205 -7.77 8.58 -16.28
CA HIS A 205 -7.90 8.79 -14.84
C HIS A 205 -8.62 7.62 -14.15
N ARG A 206 -9.75 7.13 -14.69
CA ARG A 206 -10.48 6.01 -14.08
C ARG A 206 -9.69 4.70 -14.14
N ALA A 207 -9.01 4.44 -15.25
CA ALA A 207 -8.12 3.29 -15.38
C ALA A 207 -6.98 3.35 -14.34
N SER A 208 -6.39 4.54 -14.12
CA SER A 208 -5.36 4.72 -13.09
C SER A 208 -5.88 4.47 -11.66
N ILE A 209 -7.13 4.86 -11.38
CA ILE A 209 -7.79 4.59 -10.09
C ILE A 209 -7.99 3.08 -9.91
N LEU A 210 -8.52 2.38 -10.92
CA LEU A 210 -8.74 0.93 -10.85
C LEU A 210 -7.44 0.17 -10.63
N TRP A 211 -6.39 0.52 -11.40
CA TRP A 211 -5.05 -0.04 -11.22
C TRP A 211 -4.53 0.18 -9.79
N PHE A 212 -4.65 1.40 -9.26
CA PHE A 212 -4.23 1.73 -7.90
C PHE A 212 -4.99 0.94 -6.83
N LEU A 213 -6.30 0.77 -6.99
CA LEU A 213 -7.12 -0.03 -6.07
C LEU A 213 -6.72 -1.51 -6.11
N ASN A 214 -6.55 -2.09 -7.30
CA ASN A 214 -6.09 -3.47 -7.47
C ASN A 214 -4.69 -3.70 -6.87
N GLN A 215 -3.78 -2.72 -7.05
CA GLN A 215 -2.45 -2.76 -6.45
C GLN A 215 -2.54 -2.77 -4.92
N ARG A 216 -3.37 -1.90 -4.33
CA ARG A 216 -3.58 -1.88 -2.87
C ARG A 216 -4.23 -3.16 -2.34
N LEU A 217 -5.18 -3.75 -3.07
CA LEU A 217 -5.78 -5.03 -2.72
C LEU A 217 -4.74 -6.15 -2.70
N THR A 218 -3.83 -6.14 -3.66
CA THR A 218 -2.74 -7.13 -3.73
C THR A 218 -1.77 -6.98 -2.55
N ASP A 219 -1.42 -5.76 -2.18
CA ASP A 219 -0.55 -5.50 -1.02
C ASP A 219 -1.24 -5.82 0.31
N LEU A 220 -2.54 -5.57 0.40
CA LEU A 220 -3.38 -6.03 1.51
C LEU A 220 -3.40 -7.56 1.60
N GLY A 221 -3.65 -8.25 0.48
CA GLY A 221 -3.65 -9.71 0.40
C GLY A 221 -2.32 -10.33 0.83
N LYS A 222 -1.19 -9.76 0.39
CA LYS A 222 0.16 -10.15 0.84
C LYS A 222 0.32 -9.99 2.35
N THR A 223 -0.14 -8.87 2.92
CA THR A 223 -0.03 -8.59 4.37
C THR A 223 -0.86 -9.58 5.20
N ILE A 224 -2.06 -9.93 4.74
CA ILE A 224 -2.92 -10.92 5.41
C ILE A 224 -2.25 -12.29 5.37
N LYS A 225 -1.79 -12.71 4.18
CA LYS A 225 -1.12 -13.99 3.97
C LYS A 225 0.11 -14.15 4.89
N ASP A 226 0.96 -13.15 4.95
CA ASP A 226 2.16 -13.13 5.82
C ASP A 226 1.81 -13.34 7.30
N GLN A 227 0.78 -12.63 7.80
CA GLN A 227 0.34 -12.76 9.19
C GLN A 227 -0.28 -14.14 9.49
N GLN A 228 -1.13 -14.64 8.58
CA GLN A 228 -1.79 -15.94 8.72
C GLN A 228 -0.81 -17.11 8.61
N GLU A 229 0.15 -17.05 7.69
CA GLU A 229 1.20 -18.05 7.54
C GLU A 229 2.08 -18.12 8.79
N THR A 230 2.48 -16.96 9.32
CA THR A 230 3.23 -16.87 10.59
C THR A 230 2.44 -17.51 11.74
N ARG A 231 1.14 -17.26 11.81
CA ARG A 231 0.27 -17.86 12.84
C ARG A 231 0.14 -19.37 12.67
N ALA A 232 -0.10 -19.86 11.45
CA ALA A 232 -0.21 -21.28 11.15
C ALA A 232 1.09 -22.03 11.49
N LYS A 233 2.26 -21.46 11.13
CA LYS A 233 3.58 -21.99 11.50
C LYS A 233 3.75 -22.07 13.02
N LYS A 234 3.43 -21.00 13.75
CA LYS A 234 3.52 -20.97 15.22
C LYS A 234 2.57 -21.98 15.89
N LYS A 235 1.35 -22.16 15.37
CA LYS A 235 0.40 -23.18 15.84
C LYS A 235 0.95 -24.59 15.60
N MET A 236 1.46 -24.85 14.40
CA MET A 236 2.06 -26.14 14.03
C MET A 236 3.26 -26.46 14.91
N GLU A 237 4.18 -25.51 15.10
CA GLU A 237 5.32 -25.67 15.99
C GLU A 237 4.91 -25.96 17.43
N LYS A 238 3.85 -25.30 17.93
CA LYS A 238 3.33 -25.57 19.27
C LYS A 238 2.78 -26.99 19.40
N VAL A 239 2.06 -27.47 18.39
CA VAL A 239 1.57 -28.86 18.35
C VAL A 239 2.74 -29.86 18.30
N MET A 240 3.77 -29.58 17.51
CA MET A 240 4.98 -30.40 17.44
C MET A 240 5.77 -30.39 18.76
N LYS A 241 5.97 -29.22 19.37
CA LYS A 241 6.70 -29.02 20.64
C LYS A 241 5.92 -29.56 21.85
N SER A 242 4.59 -29.64 21.77
CA SER A 242 3.75 -30.21 22.82
C SER A 242 3.91 -31.73 22.98
N GLY A 243 4.83 -32.38 22.24
CA GLY A 243 5.25 -33.77 22.46
C GLY A 243 4.26 -34.85 22.01
N LEU A 244 2.97 -34.51 21.90
CA LEU A 244 1.92 -35.46 21.53
C LEU A 244 1.94 -35.84 20.04
N ALA A 245 2.33 -34.91 19.16
CA ALA A 245 2.46 -35.20 17.72
C ALA A 245 3.69 -36.06 17.40
N GLY A 246 4.76 -35.97 18.19
CA GLY A 246 5.94 -36.85 18.08
C GLY A 246 5.64 -38.31 18.43
N LEU A 247 4.64 -38.55 19.29
CA LEU A 247 4.14 -39.89 19.62
C LEU A 247 3.21 -40.48 18.55
N MET A 248 2.50 -39.63 17.79
CA MET A 248 1.55 -40.05 16.74
C MET A 248 2.17 -40.21 15.35
N ASN A 249 3.27 -39.50 15.04
CA ASN A 249 3.95 -39.57 13.74
C ASN A 249 5.20 -40.49 13.73
N ALA A 250 5.51 -41.18 14.83
CA ALA A 250 6.47 -42.28 14.78
C ALA A 250 5.77 -43.49 14.13
N PRO A 251 6.25 -43.99 12.96
CA PRO A 251 5.72 -45.22 12.39
C PRO A 251 6.18 -46.38 13.28
N GLY A 252 5.32 -46.79 14.22
CA GLY A 252 5.57 -47.97 15.06
C GLY A 252 5.16 -47.91 16.53
N THR A 253 4.45 -46.89 17.02
CA THR A 253 4.02 -46.88 18.43
C THR A 253 2.75 -47.71 18.63
N SER A 254 2.92 -49.03 18.68
CA SER A 254 2.07 -49.87 19.50
C SER A 254 2.14 -49.38 20.95
N MET A 255 1.04 -49.56 21.69
CA MET A 255 1.08 -49.65 23.16
C MET A 255 2.12 -50.71 23.54
N GLY A 256 3.35 -50.27 23.78
CA GLY A 256 4.50 -51.12 24.00
C GLY A 256 5.30 -50.59 25.17
N VAL A 257 5.04 -51.17 26.33
CA VAL A 257 5.88 -51.06 27.53
C VAL A 257 7.29 -51.57 27.18
N HIS A 258 8.30 -50.80 27.62
CA HIS A 258 9.75 -51.09 27.62
C HIS A 258 10.54 -51.00 26.30
N SER A 259 11.42 -50.01 26.21
CA SER A 259 12.86 -50.20 26.47
C SER A 259 13.62 -48.90 26.17
N VAL A 260 14.28 -48.35 27.19
CA VAL A 260 15.20 -47.23 27.05
C VAL A 260 16.55 -47.79 26.61
N GLN A 261 16.95 -47.54 25.37
CA GLN A 261 18.36 -47.60 24.97
C GLN A 261 18.99 -46.21 25.17
N PRO A 262 20.16 -46.09 25.82
CA PRO A 262 20.85 -44.82 25.95
C PRO A 262 21.71 -44.60 24.69
N SER A 263 21.39 -43.57 23.91
CA SER A 263 22.32 -42.98 22.94
C SER A 263 22.82 -41.66 23.52
N GLU A 264 24.12 -41.60 23.74
CA GLU A 264 24.85 -40.48 24.30
C GLU A 264 24.74 -39.24 23.40
N LYS A 265 24.15 -38.16 23.94
CA LYS A 265 24.59 -36.75 23.82
C LYS A 265 23.45 -35.80 24.22
N GLY A 266 23.49 -35.35 25.47
CA GLY A 266 22.57 -34.34 26.00
C GLY A 266 22.55 -34.40 27.53
N GLY A 267 23.60 -33.87 28.16
CA GLY A 267 23.76 -33.92 29.62
C GLY A 267 22.70 -33.10 30.34
N VAL A 268 21.79 -33.78 31.04
CA VAL A 268 20.99 -33.22 32.12
C VAL A 268 21.88 -33.20 33.38
N PRO A 269 21.98 -32.09 34.13
CA PRO A 269 22.83 -32.01 35.32
C PRO A 269 22.47 -33.09 36.36
N ASP A 270 23.51 -33.66 36.98
CA ASP A 270 23.56 -34.84 37.85
C ASP A 270 22.76 -34.74 39.17
N ILE A 271 21.93 -33.71 39.32
CA ILE A 271 21.06 -33.47 40.48
C ILE A 271 19.74 -34.26 40.36
N TYR A 272 19.35 -34.66 39.14
CA TYR A 272 18.13 -35.45 38.90
C TYR A 272 18.41 -36.95 38.67
N ARG A 273 19.64 -37.42 38.91
CA ARG A 273 20.00 -38.83 38.77
C ARG A 273 19.78 -39.54 40.13
N PRO A 274 18.75 -40.40 40.27
CA PRO A 274 18.60 -41.17 41.50
C PRO A 274 19.81 -42.10 41.66
N LYS A 275 20.53 -41.96 42.77
CA LYS A 275 21.60 -42.89 43.16
C LYS A 275 20.94 -44.19 43.60
N PHE A 276 20.93 -45.18 42.71
CA PHE A 276 20.55 -46.55 43.05
C PHE A 276 21.79 -47.25 43.61
N ASP A 277 21.98 -47.13 44.92
CA ASP A 277 22.97 -47.94 45.62
C ASP A 277 22.22 -49.05 46.35
N GLN A 278 22.08 -50.20 45.69
CA GLN A 278 21.83 -51.44 46.42
C GLN A 278 22.22 -52.67 45.61
N THR A 279 23.29 -53.32 46.08
CA THR A 279 23.42 -54.78 46.04
C THR A 279 22.20 -55.37 46.75
N LEU A 280 21.26 -55.96 45.99
CA LEU A 280 20.15 -56.70 46.55
C LEU A 280 19.85 -57.93 45.71
N ASP A 281 19.68 -59.01 46.47
CA ASP A 281 19.43 -60.38 46.06
C ASP A 281 18.24 -60.53 45.10
N ARG A 282 18.38 -61.54 44.24
CA ARG A 282 17.52 -61.91 43.12
C ARG A 282 16.20 -62.60 43.54
N GLU A 283 15.77 -62.50 44.79
CA GLU A 283 14.68 -63.33 45.34
C GLU A 283 13.66 -62.52 46.16
N LEU A 284 13.02 -61.53 45.53
CA LEU A 284 11.68 -61.03 45.91
C LEU A 284 11.10 -60.19 44.75
N MET A 285 10.68 -60.86 43.68
CA MET A 285 9.90 -60.24 42.61
C MET A 285 8.44 -60.10 43.06
N ASP A 286 8.18 -59.24 44.03
CA ASP A 286 6.89 -58.58 44.21
C ASP A 286 7.15 -57.09 43.94
N GLU A 287 7.20 -56.72 42.65
CA GLU A 287 7.07 -55.32 42.30
C GLU A 287 5.74 -54.83 42.88
N PRO A 288 5.70 -53.79 43.73
CA PRO A 288 4.43 -53.16 44.01
C PRO A 288 3.94 -52.60 42.68
N ALA A 289 2.93 -53.26 42.12
CA ALA A 289 2.18 -52.79 40.97
C ALA A 289 1.98 -51.28 41.11
N ILE A 290 2.18 -50.55 40.02
CA ILE A 290 2.09 -49.09 39.89
C ILE A 290 0.87 -48.48 40.62
N GLU A 291 -0.17 -49.28 40.86
CA GLU A 291 -1.31 -49.02 41.76
C GLU A 291 -0.96 -48.54 43.17
N LYS A 292 0.21 -48.87 43.74
CA LYS A 292 0.58 -48.47 45.11
C LYS A 292 1.28 -47.11 45.23
N VAL A 293 1.62 -46.46 44.11
CA VAL A 293 2.38 -45.19 44.09
C VAL A 293 1.51 -43.97 43.72
N LEU A 294 0.34 -44.18 43.12
CA LEU A 294 -0.61 -43.12 42.77
C LEU A 294 -1.92 -43.32 43.52
N THR A 295 -2.33 -42.34 44.32
CA THR A 295 -3.67 -42.35 44.93
C THR A 295 -4.74 -42.38 43.83
N SER A 296 -5.87 -43.06 44.07
CA SER A 296 -6.98 -43.15 43.11
C SER A 296 -7.46 -41.77 42.61
N ALA A 297 -7.35 -40.74 43.47
CA ALA A 297 -7.62 -39.34 43.13
C ALA A 297 -6.63 -38.76 42.11
N GLN A 298 -5.33 -39.08 42.20
CA GLN A 298 -4.31 -38.66 41.23
C GLN A 298 -4.52 -39.32 39.87
N ILE A 299 -4.90 -40.61 39.83
CA ILE A 299 -5.21 -41.32 38.57
C ILE A 299 -6.40 -40.65 37.87
N GLN A 300 -7.48 -40.36 38.61
CA GLN A 300 -8.63 -39.66 38.05
C GLN A 300 -8.27 -38.24 37.58
N GLN A 301 -7.35 -37.55 38.25
CA GLN A 301 -6.83 -36.26 37.82
C GLN A 301 -6.01 -36.39 36.52
N PHE A 302 -5.12 -37.38 36.41
CA PHE A 302 -4.35 -37.65 35.20
C PHE A 302 -5.25 -37.99 34.01
N GLU A 303 -6.28 -38.80 34.21
CA GLU A 303 -7.26 -39.11 33.16
C GLU A 303 -8.00 -37.87 32.67
N ARG A 304 -8.42 -36.99 33.60
CA ARG A 304 -9.04 -35.70 33.26
C ARG A 304 -8.06 -34.82 32.48
N GLU A 305 -6.84 -34.64 32.97
CA GLU A 305 -5.81 -33.82 32.32
C GLU A 305 -5.45 -34.36 30.92
N SER A 306 -5.29 -35.67 30.76
CA SER A 306 -5.05 -36.31 29.47
C SER A 306 -6.21 -36.07 28.49
N SER A 307 -7.45 -36.22 28.95
CA SER A 307 -8.63 -35.96 28.12
C SER A 307 -8.75 -34.48 27.72
N GLU A 308 -8.34 -33.56 28.59
CA GLU A 308 -8.31 -32.13 28.31
C GLU A 308 -7.21 -31.77 27.31
N VAL A 309 -6.02 -32.36 27.44
CA VAL A 309 -4.93 -32.20 26.48
C VAL A 309 -5.36 -32.69 25.10
N LEU A 310 -5.98 -33.87 25.00
CA LEU A 310 -6.47 -34.40 23.72
C LEU A 310 -7.56 -33.52 23.08
N LYS A 311 -8.48 -32.98 23.89
CA LYS A 311 -9.48 -32.02 23.40
C LYS A 311 -8.81 -30.73 22.91
N ALA A 312 -7.82 -30.23 23.64
CA ALA A 312 -7.08 -29.02 23.27
C ALA A 312 -6.28 -29.22 21.97
N THR A 313 -5.64 -30.38 21.79
CA THR A 313 -4.92 -30.70 20.54
C THR A 313 -5.88 -30.85 19.37
N GLN A 314 -7.01 -31.54 19.54
CA GLN A 314 -8.04 -31.65 18.51
C GLN A 314 -8.62 -30.29 18.10
N ASN A 315 -8.89 -29.41 19.07
CA ASN A 315 -9.34 -28.05 18.80
C ASN A 315 -8.28 -27.22 18.06
N THR A 316 -7.01 -27.38 18.44
CA THR A 316 -5.89 -26.72 17.77
C THR A 316 -5.76 -27.20 16.33
N LEU A 317 -5.86 -28.50 16.07
CA LEU A 317 -5.83 -29.07 14.72
C LEU A 317 -7.01 -28.58 13.87
N LYS A 318 -8.22 -28.51 14.45
CA LYS A 318 -9.39 -27.95 13.75
C LYS A 318 -9.16 -26.48 13.37
N SER A 319 -8.60 -25.69 14.28
CA SER A 319 -8.26 -24.28 14.02
C SER A 319 -7.16 -24.15 12.95
N ILE A 320 -6.13 -25.02 12.96
CA ILE A 320 -5.10 -25.05 11.89
C ILE A 320 -5.75 -25.34 10.54
N LYS A 321 -6.57 -26.40 10.42
CA LYS A 321 -7.27 -26.73 9.17
C LYS A 321 -8.15 -25.57 8.67
N GLN A 322 -8.82 -24.87 9.58
CA GLN A 322 -9.61 -23.69 9.25
C GLN A 322 -8.73 -22.55 8.72
N THR A 323 -7.60 -22.28 9.38
CA THR A 323 -6.62 -21.28 8.93
C THR A 323 -6.05 -21.67 7.56
N GLU A 324 -5.71 -22.93 7.33
CA GLU A 324 -5.21 -23.44 6.04
C GLU A 324 -6.24 -23.26 4.92
N SER A 325 -7.51 -23.60 5.17
CA SER A 325 -8.59 -23.39 4.20
C SER A 325 -8.75 -21.91 3.83
N SER A 326 -8.77 -21.02 4.83
CA SER A 326 -8.82 -19.57 4.59
C SER A 326 -7.58 -19.07 3.85
N LEU A 327 -6.40 -19.58 4.17
CA LEU A 327 -5.14 -19.22 3.53
C LEU A 327 -5.13 -19.63 2.04
N LEU A 328 -5.66 -20.81 1.72
CA LEU A 328 -5.82 -21.27 0.34
C LEU A 328 -6.78 -20.36 -0.45
N GLU A 329 -7.92 -20.00 0.15
CA GLU A 329 -8.87 -19.08 -0.49
C GLU A 329 -8.23 -17.70 -0.74
N ILE A 330 -7.55 -17.14 0.25
CA ILE A 330 -6.84 -15.85 0.10
C ILE A 330 -5.74 -15.96 -0.94
N SER A 331 -5.00 -17.07 -0.98
CA SER A 331 -3.96 -17.27 -1.98
C SER A 331 -4.54 -17.38 -3.38
N ASN A 332 -5.70 -18.01 -3.56
CA ASN A 332 -6.38 -18.06 -4.86
C ASN A 332 -6.82 -16.66 -5.30
N LEU A 333 -7.47 -15.91 -4.41
CA LEU A 333 -7.85 -14.51 -4.66
C LEU A 333 -6.64 -13.63 -4.99
N GLN A 334 -5.52 -13.82 -4.29
CA GLN A 334 -4.29 -13.09 -4.56
C GLN A 334 -3.73 -13.41 -5.94
N THR A 335 -3.68 -14.70 -6.33
CA THR A 335 -3.20 -15.10 -7.67
C THR A 335 -4.08 -14.49 -8.76
N GLU A 336 -5.40 -14.50 -8.57
CA GLU A 336 -6.34 -13.84 -9.47
C GLU A 336 -6.06 -12.33 -9.56
N LEU A 337 -5.94 -11.63 -8.43
CA LEU A 337 -5.64 -10.20 -8.40
C LEU A 337 -4.31 -9.85 -9.08
N VAL A 338 -3.26 -10.65 -8.85
CA VAL A 338 -1.96 -10.47 -9.49
C VAL A 338 -2.07 -10.69 -11.00
N TYR A 339 -2.79 -11.73 -11.43
CA TYR A 339 -3.04 -11.97 -12.85
C TYR A 339 -3.78 -10.78 -13.49
N HIS A 340 -4.86 -10.30 -12.87
CA HIS A 340 -5.59 -9.12 -13.33
C HIS A 340 -4.72 -7.87 -13.40
N LEU A 341 -3.85 -7.65 -12.40
CA LEU A 341 -2.90 -6.54 -12.41
C LEU A 341 -1.91 -6.64 -13.57
N THR A 342 -1.34 -7.82 -13.83
CA THR A 342 -0.40 -7.99 -14.94
C THR A 342 -1.06 -7.70 -16.30
N GLN A 343 -2.30 -8.17 -16.50
CA GLN A 343 -3.08 -7.87 -17.69
C GLN A 343 -3.43 -6.37 -17.80
N GLN A 344 -3.76 -5.72 -16.67
CA GLN A 344 -4.08 -4.29 -16.64
C GLN A 344 -2.82 -3.41 -16.81
N ASN A 345 -1.63 -3.88 -16.47
CA ASN A 345 -0.41 -3.08 -16.51
C ASN A 345 -0.01 -2.72 -17.95
N GLU A 346 -0.12 -3.67 -18.88
CA GLU A 346 0.15 -3.39 -20.30
C GLU A 346 -0.82 -2.34 -20.87
N LEU A 347 -2.10 -2.45 -20.51
CA LEU A 347 -3.14 -1.52 -20.95
C LEU A 347 -2.97 -0.11 -20.34
N ILE A 348 -2.55 -0.01 -19.08
CA ILE A 348 -2.35 1.30 -18.44
C ILE A 348 -1.11 2.01 -19.00
N ASP A 349 -0.06 1.27 -19.35
CA ASP A 349 1.15 1.83 -19.95
C ASP A 349 0.82 2.43 -21.33
N GLN A 350 0.06 1.70 -22.16
CA GLN A 350 -0.43 2.22 -23.45
C GLN A 350 -1.29 3.47 -23.27
N LEU A 351 -2.23 3.44 -22.32
CA LEU A 351 -3.12 4.58 -22.06
C LEU A 351 -2.36 5.79 -21.49
N TRP A 352 -1.25 5.57 -20.80
CA TRP A 352 -0.39 6.63 -20.30
C TRP A 352 0.39 7.29 -21.44
N ASP A 353 0.98 6.50 -22.34
CA ASP A 353 1.64 6.99 -23.54
C ASP A 353 0.67 7.80 -24.42
N ASP A 354 -0.54 7.27 -24.64
CA ASP A 354 -1.60 7.95 -25.39
C ASP A 354 -1.99 9.28 -24.73
N SER A 355 -2.13 9.31 -23.40
CA SER A 355 -2.45 10.53 -22.66
C SER A 355 -1.37 11.61 -22.81
N ILE A 356 -0.08 11.23 -22.81
CA ILE A 356 1.04 12.16 -23.03
C ILE A 356 1.01 12.72 -24.45
N ILE A 357 0.83 11.84 -25.44
CA ILE A 357 0.75 12.24 -26.85
C ILE A 357 -0.44 13.18 -27.05
N SER A 358 -1.60 12.85 -26.50
CA SER A 358 -2.83 13.62 -26.58
C SER A 358 -2.67 15.00 -25.91
N SER A 359 -2.06 15.06 -24.73
CA SER A 359 -1.70 16.32 -24.05
C SER A 359 -0.74 17.19 -24.88
N GLY A 360 0.26 16.55 -25.50
CA GLY A 360 1.18 17.22 -26.43
C GLY A 360 0.45 17.83 -27.64
N LYS A 361 -0.48 17.07 -28.24
CA LYS A 361 -1.33 17.53 -29.35
C LYS A 361 -2.23 18.69 -28.93
N ILE A 362 -2.80 18.70 -27.72
CA ILE A 362 -3.59 19.85 -27.21
C ILE A 362 -2.73 21.11 -27.16
N LYS A 363 -1.52 20.99 -26.62
CA LYS A 363 -0.61 22.13 -26.49
C LYS A 363 -0.25 22.71 -27.86
N GLN A 364 0.07 21.84 -28.81
CA GLN A 364 0.32 22.23 -30.20
C GLN A 364 -0.93 22.84 -30.86
N GLY A 365 -2.10 22.24 -30.67
CA GLY A 365 -3.37 22.74 -31.20
C GLY A 365 -3.71 24.14 -30.66
N ASN A 366 -3.49 24.39 -29.36
CA ASN A 366 -3.69 25.71 -28.78
C ASN A 366 -2.71 26.74 -29.37
N GLN A 367 -1.46 26.36 -29.60
CA GLN A 367 -0.48 27.21 -30.27
C GLN A 367 -0.88 27.50 -31.72
N GLN A 368 -1.42 26.51 -32.44
CA GLN A 368 -1.96 26.70 -33.78
C GLN A 368 -3.16 27.65 -33.79
N LEU A 369 -4.06 27.57 -32.81
CA LEU A 369 -5.19 28.51 -32.69
C LEU A 369 -4.73 29.95 -32.45
N LEU A 370 -3.70 30.14 -31.61
CA LEU A 370 -3.09 31.45 -31.40
C LEU A 370 -2.44 31.97 -32.69
N THR A 371 -1.66 31.13 -33.36
CA THR A 371 -0.98 31.47 -34.63
C THR A 371 -1.99 31.78 -35.73
N ALA A 372 -3.09 31.02 -35.81
CA ALA A 372 -4.18 31.27 -36.76
C ALA A 372 -4.95 32.57 -36.45
N SER A 373 -5.07 32.95 -35.18
CA SER A 373 -5.63 34.24 -34.80
C SER A 373 -4.75 35.40 -35.26
N GLU A 374 -3.43 35.25 -35.15
CA GLU A 374 -2.46 36.23 -35.62
C GLU A 374 -2.43 36.32 -37.15
N SER A 375 -2.39 35.19 -37.86
CA SER A 375 -2.40 35.17 -39.32
C SER A 375 -3.70 35.71 -39.92
N ASN A 376 -4.84 35.55 -39.24
CA ASN A 376 -6.09 36.19 -39.65
C ASN A 376 -6.02 37.74 -39.59
N LYS A 377 -5.28 38.30 -38.63
CA LYS A 377 -5.05 39.76 -38.57
C LYS A 377 -4.13 40.21 -39.69
N GLU A 378 -3.07 39.44 -39.95
CA GLU A 378 -2.12 39.71 -41.03
C GLU A 378 -2.78 39.64 -42.42
N SER A 379 -3.58 38.60 -42.68
CA SER A 379 -4.38 38.46 -43.90
C SER A 379 -5.31 39.65 -44.12
N ARG A 380 -6.02 40.09 -43.07
CA ARG A 380 -6.91 41.26 -43.14
C ARG A 380 -6.14 42.56 -43.42
N MET A 381 -4.93 42.71 -42.88
CA MET A 381 -4.06 43.85 -43.16
C MET A 381 -3.62 43.85 -44.63
N TRP A 382 -3.16 42.71 -45.16
CA TRP A 382 -2.77 42.57 -46.56
C TRP A 382 -3.92 42.82 -47.53
N LEU A 383 -5.14 42.37 -47.20
CA LEU A 383 -6.33 42.65 -48.00
C LEU A 383 -6.61 44.16 -48.07
N LEU A 384 -6.47 44.88 -46.96
CA LEU A 384 -6.61 46.35 -46.95
C LEU A 384 -5.54 47.04 -47.79
N VAL A 385 -4.28 46.62 -47.70
CA VAL A 385 -3.18 47.16 -48.51
C VAL A 385 -3.45 46.92 -50.01
N PHE A 386 -3.90 45.71 -50.37
CA PHE A 386 -4.26 45.36 -51.74
C PHE A 386 -5.42 46.22 -52.28
N LEU A 387 -6.48 46.38 -51.48
CA LEU A 387 -7.67 47.14 -51.89
C LEU A 387 -7.35 48.63 -52.06
N LEU A 388 -6.54 49.19 -51.15
CA LEU A 388 -6.10 50.58 -51.24
C LEU A 388 -5.17 50.79 -52.45
N GLY A 389 -4.20 49.89 -52.66
CA GLY A 389 -3.30 49.94 -53.82
C GLY A 389 -4.04 49.83 -55.16
N SER A 390 -5.02 48.93 -55.24
CA SER A 390 -5.89 48.80 -56.41
C SER A 390 -6.71 50.07 -56.67
N SER A 391 -7.25 50.68 -55.62
CA SER A 391 -7.97 51.96 -55.72
C SER A 391 -7.08 53.09 -56.25
N PHE A 392 -5.83 53.17 -55.79
CA PHE A 392 -4.86 54.16 -56.29
C PHE A 392 -4.45 53.87 -57.73
N ALA A 393 -4.29 52.61 -58.12
CA ALA A 393 -3.97 52.23 -59.49
C ALA A 393 -5.09 52.63 -60.46
N LEU A 394 -6.36 52.41 -60.08
CA LEU A 394 -7.52 52.86 -60.86
C LEU A 394 -7.56 54.38 -61.00
N LEU A 395 -7.29 55.11 -59.92
CA LEU A 395 -7.24 56.58 -59.95
C LEU A 395 -6.12 57.09 -60.86
N PHE A 396 -4.95 56.43 -60.85
CA PHE A 396 -3.83 56.78 -61.72
C PHE A 396 -4.14 56.52 -63.20
N VAL A 397 -4.80 55.39 -63.51
CA VAL A 397 -5.23 55.08 -64.89
C VAL A 397 -6.24 56.10 -65.38
N ASP A 398 -7.23 56.46 -64.56
CA ASP A 398 -8.24 57.48 -64.90
C ASP A 398 -7.60 58.86 -65.11
N TYR A 399 -6.62 59.24 -64.29
CA TYR A 399 -5.87 60.49 -64.45
C TYR A 399 -5.00 60.52 -65.72
N MET A 400 -4.45 59.37 -66.14
CA MET A 400 -3.60 59.25 -67.34
C MET A 400 -4.38 58.98 -68.62
N ALA A 401 -5.69 58.69 -68.54
CA ALA A 401 -6.57 58.55 -69.69
C ALA A 401 -7.17 59.92 -70.04
N PRO A 402 -6.67 60.63 -71.07
CA PRO A 402 -7.17 61.94 -71.48
C PRO A 402 -8.57 61.92 -72.10
#